data_AF-R9A3K2-F1
#
_entry.id   AF-R9A3K2-F1
#
_cell.length_a   1.000
_cell.length_b   1.000
_cell.length_c   1.000
_cell.angle_alpha   90.00
_cell.angle_beta   90.00
_cell.angle_gamma   90.00
#
_symmetry.space_group_name_H-M   'P 1'
#
loop_
_entity.id
_entity.type
_entity.pdbx_description
1 polymer ?
#
loop_
_entity_poly.entity_id
_entity_poly.type
_entity_poly.pdbx_seq_one_letter_code
_entity_poly.pdbx_strand_id
1 'polypeptide(L)'
;MSLCHPDVGNVSCGACCGLFNLKLQPKEFKTLLLERTSEFQTTVNFEVRHSFPIFRKERETKEAHIPKKDDMTYNCPFLGYVDPTKQRIGCMIHPIFTGDPKSQNFSFYGASICQAYDCKNKESILADLWESLFVEMAKDSVEYSFLSADHIFVSALEKFFQFVNISMDRLFQEFRLEVMDLFRTRLLTSAEKNLTSFEINYDNFPDLNALEDYFTKELGEYWKDWREGMIKKNPG
;
A
#
# COMPACT_ATOMS: atom_id res chain seq x y z
N MET A 1 -11.60 -10.78 5.98
CA MET A 1 -11.27 -10.04 4.74
C MET A 1 -10.15 -9.08 5.10
N SER A 2 -9.16 -8.90 4.22
CA SER A 2 -7.99 -8.09 4.59
C SER A 2 -7.52 -7.25 3.43
N LEU A 3 -7.32 -5.96 3.73
CA LEU A 3 -6.74 -4.96 2.83
C LEU A 3 -5.46 -5.46 2.15
N CYS A 4 -4.70 -6.35 2.81
CA CYS A 4 -3.46 -6.92 2.28
C CYS A 4 -3.67 -7.87 1.10
N HIS A 5 -4.68 -8.74 1.17
CA HIS A 5 -4.99 -9.74 0.16
C HIS A 5 -6.52 -9.81 0.01
N PRO A 6 -7.12 -8.91 -0.79
CA PRO A 6 -8.56 -8.89 -1.02
C PRO A 6 -9.08 -10.20 -1.62
N ASP A 7 -10.31 -10.59 -1.28
CA ASP A 7 -10.92 -11.80 -1.84
C ASP A 7 -11.38 -11.61 -3.29
N VAL A 8 -11.62 -10.36 -3.69
CA VAL A 8 -12.04 -9.97 -5.04
C VAL A 8 -10.94 -9.19 -5.75
N GLY A 9 -10.91 -9.29 -7.08
CA GLY A 9 -9.91 -8.65 -7.92
C GLY A 9 -8.57 -9.39 -7.98
N ASN A 10 -7.65 -8.85 -8.79
CA ASN A 10 -6.34 -9.44 -9.05
C ASN A 10 -5.21 -8.56 -8.50
N VAL A 11 -5.39 -8.05 -7.29
CA VAL A 11 -4.43 -7.17 -6.60
C VAL A 11 -4.20 -7.62 -5.16
N SER A 12 -3.12 -7.12 -4.58
CA SER A 12 -2.73 -7.30 -3.18
C SER A 12 -1.67 -6.27 -2.82
N CYS A 13 -1.53 -5.99 -1.53
CA CYS A 13 -0.65 -4.95 -1.00
C CYS A 13 0.66 -5.53 -0.43
N GLY A 14 1.78 -4.87 -0.74
CA GLY A 14 3.12 -5.21 -0.26
C GLY A 14 3.73 -4.15 0.67
N ALA A 15 2.95 -3.17 1.15
CA ALA A 15 3.47 -2.00 1.86
C ALA A 15 4.19 -2.33 3.17
N CYS A 16 3.60 -3.20 3.99
CA CYS A 16 4.16 -3.62 5.28
C CYS A 16 5.45 -4.45 5.15
N CYS A 17 5.79 -4.92 3.95
CA CYS A 17 7.05 -5.61 3.69
C CYS A 17 8.21 -4.64 3.41
N GLY A 18 7.95 -3.32 3.40
CA GLY A 18 8.97 -2.30 3.18
C GLY A 18 9.38 -2.13 1.72
N LEU A 19 8.64 -2.68 0.75
CA LEU A 19 8.99 -2.51 -0.66
C LEU A 19 9.06 -1.03 -1.04
N PHE A 20 8.02 -0.27 -0.71
CA PHE A 20 7.90 1.16 -1.02
C PHE A 20 8.73 2.05 -0.11
N ASN A 21 9.60 1.50 0.73
CA ASN A 21 10.68 2.27 1.35
C ASN A 21 11.86 2.47 0.37
N LEU A 22 11.97 1.65 -0.68
CA LEU A 22 12.96 1.83 -1.75
C LEU A 22 12.53 2.97 -2.68
N LYS A 23 13.43 3.90 -2.99
CA LYS A 23 13.19 5.01 -3.92
C LYS A 23 13.24 4.52 -5.37
N LEU A 24 12.14 3.93 -5.82
CA LEU A 24 11.98 3.35 -7.15
C LEU A 24 10.73 3.91 -7.84
N GLN A 25 10.74 3.92 -9.17
CA GLN A 25 9.57 4.20 -9.98
C GLN A 25 8.65 2.98 -10.08
N PRO A 26 7.35 3.14 -10.41
CA PRO A 26 6.39 2.04 -10.50
C PRO A 26 6.84 0.87 -11.39
N LYS A 27 7.51 1.18 -12.51
CA LYS A 27 8.07 0.15 -13.40
C LYS A 27 9.21 -0.62 -12.74
N GLU A 28 10.06 0.06 -11.98
CA GLU A 28 11.21 -0.55 -11.31
C GLU A 28 10.76 -1.46 -10.15
N PHE A 29 9.70 -1.09 -9.42
CA PHE A 29 9.08 -1.99 -8.44
C PHE A 29 8.63 -3.30 -9.09
N LYS A 30 7.98 -3.23 -10.26
CA LYS A 30 7.52 -4.42 -10.99
C LYS A 30 8.69 -5.29 -11.46
N THR A 31 9.76 -4.68 -11.97
CA THR A 31 11.00 -5.38 -12.33
C THR A 31 11.60 -6.08 -11.11
N LEU A 32 11.73 -5.37 -9.99
CA LEU A 32 12.28 -5.91 -8.75
C LEU A 32 11.47 -7.11 -8.24
N LEU A 33 10.13 -7.00 -8.26
CA LEU A 33 9.24 -8.09 -7.89
C LEU A 33 9.43 -9.32 -8.80
N LEU A 34 9.56 -9.11 -10.12
CA LEU A 34 9.81 -10.20 -11.08
C LEU A 34 11.16 -10.89 -10.83
N GLU A 35 12.21 -10.11 -10.59
CA GLU A 35 13.55 -10.62 -10.28
C GLU A 35 13.55 -11.43 -8.99
N ARG A 36 13.02 -10.86 -7.90
CA ARG A 36 12.90 -11.55 -6.60
C ARG A 36 12.14 -12.87 -6.76
N THR A 37 11.03 -12.85 -7.49
CA THR A 37 10.20 -14.04 -7.72
C THR A 37 10.95 -15.12 -8.50
N SER A 38 11.57 -14.75 -9.62
CA SER A 38 12.25 -15.71 -10.49
C SER A 38 13.48 -16.31 -9.82
N GLU A 39 14.23 -15.48 -9.09
CA GLU A 39 15.39 -15.94 -8.32
C GLU A 39 14.96 -16.84 -7.16
N PHE A 40 13.90 -16.50 -6.44
CA PHE A 40 13.38 -17.33 -5.35
C PHE A 40 12.98 -18.72 -5.86
N GLN A 41 12.23 -18.78 -6.96
CA GLN A 41 11.76 -20.04 -7.56
C GLN A 41 12.89 -20.95 -8.03
N THR A 42 14.05 -20.39 -8.38
CA THR A 42 15.18 -21.17 -8.90
C THR A 42 16.23 -21.50 -7.84
N THR A 43 16.27 -20.76 -6.74
CA THR A 43 17.34 -20.87 -5.72
C THR A 43 16.87 -21.39 -4.37
N VAL A 44 15.59 -21.22 -4.02
CA VAL A 44 15.04 -21.65 -2.73
C VAL A 44 14.41 -23.03 -2.85
N ASN A 45 14.86 -23.96 -2.02
CA ASN A 45 14.27 -25.28 -1.86
C ASN A 45 13.69 -25.41 -0.44
N PHE A 46 12.40 -25.69 -0.33
CA PHE A 46 11.70 -25.74 0.97
C PHE A 46 12.16 -26.90 1.87
N GLU A 47 12.76 -27.94 1.30
CA GLU A 47 13.36 -29.04 2.05
C GLU A 47 14.76 -28.68 2.59
N VAL A 48 15.38 -27.62 2.05
CA VAL A 48 16.75 -27.22 2.35
C VAL A 48 16.74 -25.90 3.13
N ARG A 49 16.64 -25.99 4.45
CA ARG A 49 16.47 -24.84 5.36
C ARG A 49 17.45 -23.68 5.12
N HIS A 50 18.69 -23.96 4.73
CA HIS A 50 19.71 -22.94 4.51
C HIS A 50 19.59 -22.20 3.17
N SER A 51 18.74 -22.64 2.22
CA SER A 51 18.51 -21.91 0.97
C SER A 51 17.81 -20.57 1.20
N PHE A 52 16.93 -20.47 2.20
CA PHE A 52 16.23 -19.23 2.56
C PHE A 52 17.18 -18.10 3.00
N PRO A 53 18.07 -18.28 3.99
CA PRO A 53 19.00 -17.22 4.39
C PRO A 53 20.04 -16.90 3.31
N ILE A 54 20.41 -17.86 2.45
CA ILE A 54 21.28 -17.60 1.28
C ILE A 54 20.58 -16.65 0.31
N PHE A 55 19.36 -16.98 -0.12
CA PHE A 55 18.55 -16.12 -0.99
C PHE A 55 18.38 -14.71 -0.39
N ARG A 56 18.03 -14.64 0.90
CA ARG A 56 17.88 -13.36 1.62
C ARG A 56 19.16 -12.53 1.53
N LYS A 57 20.31 -13.11 1.87
CA LYS A 57 21.60 -12.42 1.87
C LYS A 57 21.98 -11.94 0.47
N GLU A 58 21.78 -12.77 -0.54
CA GLU A 58 22.09 -12.43 -1.93
C GLU A 58 21.21 -11.28 -2.43
N ARG A 59 19.90 -11.32 -2.16
CA ARG A 59 18.98 -10.23 -2.52
C ARG A 59 19.28 -8.94 -1.76
N GLU A 60 19.52 -9.01 -0.44
CA GLU A 60 19.89 -7.84 0.36
C GLU A 60 21.20 -7.20 -0.16
N THR A 61 22.16 -8.02 -0.59
CA THR A 61 23.43 -7.53 -1.18
C THR A 61 23.19 -6.87 -2.54
N LYS A 62 22.38 -7.50 -3.42
CA LYS A 62 22.04 -6.94 -4.73
C LYS A 62 21.28 -5.63 -4.61
N GLU A 63 20.41 -5.50 -3.61
CA GLU A 63 19.53 -4.35 -3.42
C GLU A 63 20.13 -3.25 -2.53
N ALA A 64 21.33 -3.47 -1.95
CA ALA A 64 21.98 -2.55 -1.02
C ALA A 64 22.27 -1.14 -1.60
N HIS A 65 22.38 -1.03 -2.92
CA HIS A 65 22.64 0.22 -3.61
C HIS A 65 21.38 1.05 -3.90
N ILE A 66 20.19 0.48 -3.69
CA ILE A 66 18.92 1.17 -3.95
C ILE A 66 18.67 2.14 -2.78
N PRO A 67 18.54 3.46 -3.04
CA PRO A 67 18.30 4.42 -1.98
C PRO A 67 16.99 4.17 -1.23
N LYS A 68 16.97 4.46 0.06
CA LYS A 68 15.80 4.30 0.93
C LYS A 68 15.24 5.65 1.37
N LYS A 69 13.96 5.67 1.75
CA LYS A 69 13.34 6.82 2.43
C LYS A 69 13.77 6.87 3.90
N ASP A 70 13.78 5.71 4.55
CA ASP A 70 14.28 5.51 5.90
C ASP A 70 15.23 4.29 5.94
N ASP A 71 16.46 4.52 6.38
CA ASP A 71 17.49 3.47 6.47
C ASP A 71 17.21 2.46 7.58
N MET A 72 16.39 2.81 8.57
CA MET A 72 16.01 1.94 9.68
C MET A 72 14.88 0.97 9.30
N THR A 73 14.13 1.27 8.25
CA THR A 73 13.03 0.42 7.77
C THR A 73 13.58 -0.77 6.98
N TYR A 74 13.28 -1.98 7.45
CA TYR A 74 13.69 -3.21 6.78
C TYR A 74 12.86 -3.48 5.51
N ASN A 75 13.54 -3.73 4.39
CA ASN A 75 12.94 -4.11 3.11
C ASN A 75 13.04 -5.62 2.94
N CYS A 76 11.92 -6.33 3.08
CA CYS A 76 11.91 -7.79 3.02
C CYS A 76 12.14 -8.29 1.58
N PRO A 77 13.20 -9.10 1.31
CA PRO A 77 13.47 -9.63 -0.03
C PRO A 77 12.51 -10.76 -0.43
N PHE A 78 11.76 -11.31 0.52
CA PHE A 78 10.79 -12.38 0.28
C PHE A 78 9.43 -11.89 -0.25
N LEU A 79 9.26 -10.59 -0.48
CA LEU A 79 8.09 -10.07 -1.19
C LEU A 79 8.29 -10.24 -2.70
N GLY A 80 7.40 -10.98 -3.35
CA GLY A 80 7.37 -11.23 -4.79
C GLY A 80 5.95 -11.53 -5.27
N TYR A 81 5.79 -11.98 -6.51
CA TYR A 81 4.51 -12.47 -7.02
C TYR A 81 4.20 -13.85 -6.44
N VAL A 82 2.95 -14.04 -6.02
CA VAL A 82 2.49 -15.26 -5.33
C VAL A 82 1.41 -16.03 -6.10
N ASP A 83 1.12 -15.58 -7.31
CA ASP A 83 0.16 -16.17 -8.22
C ASP A 83 0.79 -16.46 -9.60
N PRO A 84 0.28 -17.48 -10.35
CA PRO A 84 0.81 -17.82 -11.66
C PRO A 84 0.68 -16.70 -12.71
N THR A 85 -0.35 -15.85 -12.61
CA THR A 85 -0.59 -14.75 -13.55
C THR A 85 0.25 -13.52 -13.25
N LYS A 86 1.04 -13.53 -12.15
CA LYS A 86 1.91 -12.45 -11.69
C LYS A 86 1.15 -11.13 -11.53
N GLN A 87 -0.04 -11.20 -10.95
CA GLN A 87 -0.87 -10.03 -10.67
C GLN A 87 -0.87 -9.67 -9.19
N ARG A 88 -0.72 -10.67 -8.31
CA ARG A 88 -0.77 -10.53 -6.85
C ARG A 88 0.64 -10.68 -6.27
N ILE A 89 1.01 -9.73 -5.43
CA ILE A 89 2.24 -9.77 -4.64
C ILE A 89 1.98 -10.28 -3.22
N GLY A 90 2.97 -10.92 -2.61
CA GLY A 90 2.87 -11.43 -1.26
C GLY A 90 4.18 -12.02 -0.77
N CYS A 91 4.13 -12.54 0.46
CA CYS A 91 5.28 -13.20 1.07
C CYS A 91 5.49 -14.59 0.44
N MET A 92 6.57 -14.77 -0.31
CA MET A 92 6.90 -16.04 -0.97
C MET A 92 7.27 -17.16 0.01
N ILE A 93 7.54 -16.80 1.26
CA ILE A 93 7.79 -17.73 2.39
C ILE A 93 6.59 -17.79 3.33
N HIS A 94 5.41 -17.37 2.91
CA HIS A 94 4.22 -17.44 3.75
C HIS A 94 3.86 -18.92 4.05
N PRO A 95 3.40 -19.25 5.27
CA PRO A 95 3.08 -20.63 5.66
C PRO A 95 2.11 -21.35 4.72
N ILE A 96 1.22 -20.60 4.06
CA ILE A 96 0.27 -21.15 3.07
C ILE A 96 0.98 -21.79 1.86
N PHE A 97 2.18 -21.31 1.51
CA PHE A 97 2.96 -21.81 0.37
C PHE A 97 4.01 -22.84 0.81
N THR A 98 4.61 -22.63 1.99
CA THR A 98 5.70 -23.48 2.48
C THR A 98 5.21 -24.70 3.26
N GLY A 99 3.99 -24.65 3.81
CA GLY A 99 3.48 -25.63 4.77
C GLY A 99 4.14 -25.54 6.16
N ASP A 100 5.13 -24.68 6.34
CA ASP A 100 5.84 -24.49 7.62
C ASP A 100 5.33 -23.23 8.33
N PRO A 101 4.69 -23.33 9.50
CA PRO A 101 4.22 -22.16 10.27
C PRO A 101 5.35 -21.23 10.72
N LYS A 102 6.61 -21.69 10.67
CA LYS A 102 7.80 -20.93 11.09
C LYS A 102 8.58 -20.36 9.91
N SER A 103 8.16 -20.55 8.67
CA SER A 103 8.95 -20.12 7.50
C SER A 103 9.18 -18.61 7.48
N GLN A 104 8.24 -17.80 7.96
CA GLN A 104 8.43 -16.34 8.05
C GLN A 104 9.57 -15.91 8.98
N ASN A 105 10.07 -16.78 9.87
CA ASN A 105 11.24 -16.52 10.71
C ASN A 105 12.57 -16.43 9.94
N PHE A 106 12.58 -16.70 8.63
CA PHE A 106 13.73 -16.38 7.78
C PHE A 106 13.81 -14.90 7.40
N SER A 107 12.69 -14.16 7.49
CA SER A 107 12.67 -12.70 7.36
C SER A 107 13.16 -12.01 8.64
N PHE A 108 13.55 -10.74 8.55
CA PHE A 108 13.92 -9.94 9.74
C PHE A 108 12.75 -9.72 10.70
N TYR A 109 11.56 -9.42 10.17
CA TYR A 109 10.36 -9.20 10.99
C TYR A 109 9.92 -10.49 11.71
N GLY A 110 10.13 -11.65 11.08
CA GLY A 110 9.73 -12.93 11.65
C GLY A 110 8.21 -13.13 11.64
N ALA A 111 7.77 -14.33 12.04
CA ALA A 111 6.34 -14.69 12.01
C ALA A 111 5.49 -13.81 12.94
N SER A 112 6.00 -13.48 14.13
CA SER A 112 5.25 -12.70 15.13
C SER A 112 4.89 -11.30 14.64
N ILE A 113 5.86 -10.54 14.12
CA ILE A 113 5.62 -9.18 13.63
C ILE A 113 4.79 -9.23 12.34
N CYS A 114 5.14 -10.11 11.40
CA CYS A 114 4.42 -10.18 10.12
C CYS A 114 2.94 -10.54 10.28
N GLN A 115 2.58 -11.38 11.26
CA GLN A 115 1.19 -11.81 11.46
C GLN A 115 0.38 -10.87 12.37
N ALA A 116 1.05 -10.14 13.27
CA ALA A 116 0.38 -9.23 14.21
C ALA A 116 0.32 -7.78 13.72
N TYR A 117 1.06 -7.41 12.67
CA TYR A 117 1.11 -6.04 12.20
C TYR A 117 -0.11 -5.69 11.33
N ASP A 118 -0.91 -4.75 11.83
CA ASP A 118 -1.97 -4.09 11.07
C ASP A 118 -1.56 -2.65 10.78
N CYS A 119 -1.58 -2.26 9.51
CA CYS A 119 -1.33 -0.87 9.13
C CYS A 119 -2.56 -0.01 9.47
N LYS A 120 -2.38 1.33 9.52
CA LYS A 120 -3.45 2.26 9.91
C LYS A 120 -4.74 2.12 9.10
N ASN A 121 -4.64 1.90 7.79
CA ASN A 121 -5.81 1.66 6.95
C ASN A 121 -6.48 0.31 7.21
N LYS A 122 -5.72 -0.72 7.61
CA LYS A 122 -6.27 -2.03 8.00
C LYS A 122 -6.95 -1.98 9.36
N GLU A 123 -6.45 -1.15 10.29
CA GLU A 123 -7.07 -0.91 11.60
C GLU A 123 -8.37 -0.07 11.52
N SER A 124 -8.61 0.61 10.40
CA SER A 124 -9.78 1.48 10.22
C SER A 124 -11.09 0.68 10.22
N ILE A 125 -12.12 1.24 10.87
CA ILE A 125 -13.48 0.68 10.79
C ILE A 125 -14.07 0.72 9.37
N LEU A 126 -13.50 1.56 8.49
CA LEU A 126 -13.90 1.70 7.09
C LEU A 126 -13.00 0.89 6.14
N ALA A 127 -12.13 0.02 6.67
CA ALA A 127 -11.16 -0.75 5.88
C ALA A 127 -11.80 -1.49 4.71
N ASP A 128 -12.97 -2.13 4.90
CA ASP A 128 -13.66 -2.88 3.84
C ASP A 128 -14.17 -1.97 2.71
N LEU A 129 -14.62 -0.74 3.04
CA LEU A 129 -15.09 0.22 2.04
C LEU A 129 -13.93 0.78 1.22
N TRP A 130 -12.81 1.10 1.89
CA TRP A 130 -11.59 1.53 1.23
C TRP A 130 -10.97 0.41 0.39
N GLU A 131 -10.92 -0.82 0.90
CA GLU A 131 -10.48 -2.00 0.15
C GLU A 131 -11.28 -2.14 -1.15
N SER A 132 -12.61 -2.11 -1.05
CA SER A 132 -13.50 -2.19 -2.22
C SER A 132 -13.21 -1.10 -3.26
N LEU A 133 -13.04 0.16 -2.81
CA LEU A 133 -12.69 1.27 -3.69
C LEU A 133 -11.34 1.06 -4.38
N PHE A 134 -10.33 0.65 -3.61
CA PHE A 134 -8.97 0.48 -4.10
C PHE A 134 -8.84 -0.70 -5.06
N VAL A 135 -9.52 -1.82 -4.79
CA VAL A 135 -9.59 -2.96 -5.71
C VAL A 135 -10.21 -2.56 -7.04
N GLU A 136 -11.26 -1.75 -7.03
CA GLU A 136 -11.93 -1.30 -8.25
C GLU A 136 -11.03 -0.38 -9.09
N MET A 137 -10.29 0.53 -8.46
CA MET A 137 -9.54 1.56 -9.18
C MET A 137 -8.12 1.15 -9.59
N ALA A 138 -7.47 0.27 -8.82
CA ALA A 138 -6.06 -0.04 -9.02
C ALA A 138 -5.84 -0.89 -10.27
N LYS A 139 -4.87 -0.50 -11.10
CA LYS A 139 -4.53 -1.28 -12.30
C LYS A 139 -3.70 -2.52 -11.99
N ASP A 140 -2.98 -2.50 -10.88
CA ASP A 140 -2.09 -3.58 -10.44
C ASP A 140 -1.78 -3.47 -8.94
N SER A 141 -1.07 -4.48 -8.42
CA SER A 141 -0.62 -4.55 -7.03
C SER A 141 0.29 -3.40 -6.57
N VAL A 142 1.00 -2.71 -7.48
CA VAL A 142 1.83 -1.55 -7.11
C VAL A 142 0.96 -0.34 -6.85
N GLU A 143 0.05 0.01 -7.78
CA GLU A 143 -0.93 1.08 -7.54
C GLU A 143 -1.80 0.77 -6.32
N TYR A 144 -2.29 -0.47 -6.19
CA TYR A 144 -3.10 -0.90 -5.04
C TYR A 144 -2.34 -0.72 -3.71
N SER A 145 -1.04 -1.01 -3.69
CA SER A 145 -0.22 -0.82 -2.50
C SER A 145 -0.04 0.65 -2.13
N PHE A 146 0.15 1.53 -3.12
CA PHE A 146 0.24 2.97 -2.86
C PHE A 146 -1.04 3.50 -2.22
N LEU A 147 -2.21 3.12 -2.77
CA LEU A 147 -3.51 3.47 -2.21
C LEU A 147 -3.69 2.95 -0.79
N SER A 148 -3.40 1.65 -0.59
CA SER A 148 -3.55 0.98 0.70
C SER A 148 -2.62 1.54 1.78
N ALA A 149 -1.46 2.09 1.40
CA ALA A 149 -0.50 2.68 2.33
C ALA A 149 -0.81 4.13 2.72
N ASP A 150 -1.59 4.86 1.90
CA ASP A 150 -1.82 6.31 2.03
C ASP A 150 -2.87 6.66 3.10
N HIS A 151 -2.62 6.24 4.33
CA HIS A 151 -3.52 6.43 5.46
C HIS A 151 -3.69 7.90 5.86
N ILE A 152 -2.70 8.75 5.57
CA ILE A 152 -2.79 10.20 5.83
C ILE A 152 -3.84 10.80 4.90
N PHE A 153 -3.80 10.47 3.60
CA PHE A 153 -4.76 10.97 2.63
C PHE A 153 -6.17 10.43 2.89
N VAL A 154 -6.29 9.14 3.21
CA VAL A 154 -7.56 8.54 3.66
C VAL A 154 -8.12 9.27 4.87
N SER A 155 -7.31 9.47 5.92
CA SER A 155 -7.72 10.19 7.13
C SER A 155 -8.12 11.64 6.85
N ALA A 156 -7.42 12.32 5.94
CA ALA A 156 -7.77 13.68 5.53
C ALA A 156 -9.14 13.73 4.85
N LEU A 157 -9.44 12.77 3.97
CA LEU A 157 -10.73 12.70 3.29
C LEU A 157 -11.86 12.42 4.28
N GLU A 158 -11.69 11.45 5.17
CA GLU A 158 -12.69 11.15 6.22
C GLU A 158 -12.99 12.40 7.06
N LYS A 159 -11.95 13.15 7.45
CA LYS A 159 -12.10 14.41 8.19
C LYS A 159 -12.79 15.51 7.38
N PHE A 160 -12.44 15.65 6.11
CA PHE A 160 -13.08 16.62 5.23
C PHE A 160 -14.58 16.38 5.11
N PHE A 161 -14.98 15.16 4.80
CA PHE A 161 -16.40 14.81 4.68
C PHE A 161 -17.16 14.94 6.00
N GLN A 162 -16.50 14.65 7.12
CA GLN A 162 -17.04 14.94 8.45
C GLN A 162 -17.33 16.44 8.62
N PHE A 163 -16.41 17.34 8.26
CA PHE A 163 -16.62 18.78 8.41
C PHE A 163 -17.68 19.36 7.48
N VAL A 164 -17.86 18.80 6.28
CA VAL A 164 -18.92 19.22 5.36
C VAL A 164 -20.24 18.47 5.58
N ASN A 165 -20.38 17.74 6.70
CA ASN A 165 -21.57 17.00 7.11
C ASN A 165 -22.06 15.97 6.09
N ILE A 166 -21.15 15.29 5.40
CA ILE A 166 -21.44 14.15 4.52
C ILE A 166 -21.02 12.88 5.25
N SER A 167 -21.95 11.95 5.46
CA SER A 167 -21.62 10.65 6.07
C SER A 167 -20.78 9.80 5.13
N MET A 168 -19.94 8.92 5.70
CA MET A 168 -19.13 8.00 4.90
C MET A 168 -19.99 7.03 4.09
N ASP A 169 -21.16 6.61 4.59
CA ASP A 169 -22.10 5.80 3.80
C ASP A 169 -22.56 6.54 2.53
N ARG A 170 -22.95 7.81 2.68
CA ARG A 170 -23.35 8.65 1.56
C ARG A 170 -22.19 8.88 0.60
N LEU A 171 -20.98 9.05 1.13
CA LEU A 171 -19.76 9.19 0.32
C LEU A 171 -19.58 8.00 -0.63
N PHE A 172 -19.59 6.79 -0.10
CA PHE A 172 -19.36 5.57 -0.89
C PHE A 172 -20.53 5.19 -1.80
N GLN A 173 -21.74 5.70 -1.54
CA GLN A 173 -22.92 5.45 -2.38
C GLN A 173 -23.11 6.49 -3.49
N GLU A 174 -22.94 7.78 -3.19
CA GLU A 174 -23.29 8.89 -4.10
C GLU A 174 -22.08 9.54 -4.75
N PHE A 175 -20.95 9.61 -4.04
CA PHE A 175 -19.77 10.39 -4.44
C PHE A 175 -18.55 9.50 -4.70
N ARG A 176 -18.77 8.19 -4.91
CA ARG A 176 -17.70 7.20 -5.08
C ARG A 176 -16.74 7.57 -6.21
N LEU A 177 -17.28 7.98 -7.37
CA LEU A 177 -16.49 8.33 -8.54
C LEU A 177 -15.64 9.59 -8.30
N GLU A 178 -16.21 10.58 -7.62
CA GLU A 178 -15.52 11.80 -7.25
C GLU A 178 -14.34 11.51 -6.31
N VAL A 179 -14.51 10.58 -5.36
CA VAL A 179 -13.41 10.12 -4.49
C VAL A 179 -12.35 9.36 -5.30
N MET A 180 -12.75 8.51 -6.24
CA MET A 180 -11.80 7.80 -7.12
C MET A 180 -10.94 8.78 -7.91
N ASP A 181 -11.51 9.88 -8.39
CA ASP A 181 -10.74 10.88 -9.14
C ASP A 181 -9.71 11.61 -8.27
N LEU A 182 -10.01 11.88 -7.00
CA LEU A 182 -9.02 12.39 -6.03
C LEU A 182 -7.85 11.41 -5.88
N PHE A 183 -8.13 10.12 -5.72
CA PHE A 183 -7.07 9.10 -5.62
C PHE A 183 -6.30 8.91 -6.93
N ARG A 184 -6.94 9.04 -8.09
CA ARG A 184 -6.25 9.01 -9.39
C ARG A 184 -5.28 10.18 -9.53
N THR A 185 -5.69 11.39 -9.15
CA THR A 185 -4.80 12.55 -9.12
C THR A 185 -3.67 12.34 -8.11
N ARG A 186 -3.99 11.81 -6.92
CA ARG A 186 -3.01 11.48 -5.89
C ARG A 186 -1.93 10.51 -6.40
N LEU A 187 -2.34 9.45 -7.11
CA LEU A 187 -1.46 8.42 -7.67
C LEU A 187 -0.38 8.96 -8.62
N LEU A 188 -0.64 10.10 -9.29
CA LEU A 188 0.34 10.74 -10.18
C LEU A 188 1.63 11.15 -9.44
N THR A 189 1.54 11.37 -8.13
CA THR A 189 2.67 11.81 -7.27
C THR A 189 3.08 10.76 -6.23
N SER A 190 2.36 9.63 -6.13
CA SER A 190 2.59 8.64 -5.06
C SER A 190 3.98 8.01 -5.11
N ALA A 191 4.54 7.80 -6.30
CA ALA A 191 5.88 7.24 -6.45
C ALA A 191 6.96 8.19 -5.91
N GLU A 192 6.82 9.50 -6.14
CA GLU A 192 7.76 10.51 -5.63
C GLU A 192 7.67 10.65 -4.11
N LYS A 193 6.46 10.52 -3.56
CA LYS A 193 6.20 10.57 -2.11
C LYS A 193 6.68 9.33 -1.37
N ASN A 194 6.85 8.22 -2.11
CA ASN A 194 7.36 6.96 -1.61
C ASN A 194 6.61 6.53 -0.35
N LEU A 195 5.28 6.39 -0.51
CA LEU A 195 4.33 6.15 0.57
C LEU A 195 4.58 4.79 1.21
N THR A 196 4.71 4.76 2.53
CA THR A 196 4.92 3.53 3.28
C THR A 196 3.85 3.34 4.35
N SER A 197 3.58 2.09 4.74
CA SER A 197 2.68 1.80 5.87
C SER A 197 3.27 2.21 7.22
N PHE A 198 4.54 2.60 7.27
CA PHE A 198 5.27 2.94 8.51
C PHE A 198 5.25 4.44 8.81
N GLU A 199 4.67 5.25 7.93
CA GLU A 199 4.54 6.69 8.18
C GLU A 199 3.69 6.94 9.42
N ILE A 200 4.18 7.82 10.29
CA ILE A 200 3.41 8.31 11.44
C ILE A 200 2.67 9.55 10.97
N ASN A 201 1.34 9.49 11.00
CA ASN A 201 0.53 10.69 10.78
C ASN A 201 0.64 11.62 12.00
N TYR A 202 1.40 12.71 11.87
CA TYR A 202 1.41 13.79 12.85
C TYR A 202 0.29 14.82 12.59
N ASP A 203 -0.35 14.76 11.41
CA ASP A 203 -1.37 15.70 10.99
C ASP A 203 -2.74 15.27 11.54
N ASN A 204 -3.23 16.02 12.52
CA ASN A 204 -4.53 15.78 13.15
C ASN A 204 -5.71 16.46 12.44
N PHE A 205 -5.45 17.22 11.36
CA PHE A 205 -6.44 17.98 10.57
C PHE A 205 -7.53 18.64 11.44
N PRO A 206 -7.16 19.62 12.29
CA PRO A 206 -8.04 20.14 13.34
C PRO A 206 -9.26 20.92 12.81
N ASP A 207 -9.16 21.47 11.59
CA ASP A 207 -10.21 22.25 10.96
C ASP A 207 -10.14 22.15 9.42
N LEU A 208 -11.11 22.79 8.75
CA LEU A 208 -11.17 22.84 7.29
C LEU A 208 -9.95 23.53 6.67
N ASN A 209 -9.38 24.56 7.29
CA ASN A 209 -8.23 25.27 6.69
C ASN A 209 -7.00 24.36 6.62
N ALA A 210 -6.74 23.58 7.67
CA ALA A 210 -5.66 22.60 7.68
C ALA A 210 -5.83 21.54 6.57
N LEU A 211 -7.07 21.13 6.29
CA LEU A 211 -7.37 20.21 5.19
C LEU A 211 -7.20 20.87 3.83
N GLU A 212 -7.64 22.12 3.68
CA GLU A 212 -7.47 22.88 2.44
C GLU A 212 -5.99 23.06 2.09
N ASP A 213 -5.16 23.39 3.07
CA ASP A 213 -3.71 23.50 2.88
C ASP A 213 -3.10 22.15 2.50
N TYR A 214 -3.51 21.07 3.17
CA TYR A 214 -3.07 19.71 2.86
C TYR A 214 -3.46 19.33 1.43
N PHE A 215 -4.74 19.38 1.06
CA PHE A 215 -5.18 18.97 -0.27
C PHE A 215 -4.62 19.87 -1.38
N THR A 216 -4.49 21.17 -1.15
CA THR A 216 -3.86 22.08 -2.12
C THR A 216 -2.40 21.69 -2.34
N LYS A 217 -1.66 21.35 -1.28
CA LYS A 217 -0.28 20.85 -1.40
C LYS A 217 -0.23 19.50 -2.12
N GLU A 218 -1.16 18.59 -1.81
CA GLU A 218 -1.10 17.21 -2.25
C GLU A 218 -1.69 16.97 -3.65
N LEU A 219 -2.63 17.81 -4.09
CA LEU A 219 -3.38 17.67 -5.35
C LEU A 219 -3.32 18.93 -6.24
N GLY A 220 -2.79 20.06 -5.75
CA GLY A 220 -2.66 21.30 -6.52
C GLY A 220 -4.00 21.95 -6.89
N GLU A 221 -4.05 22.61 -8.05
CA GLU A 221 -5.26 23.28 -8.55
C GLU A 221 -6.44 22.33 -8.75
N TYR A 222 -6.19 21.03 -9.00
CA TYR A 222 -7.24 20.03 -9.15
C TYR A 222 -8.15 19.96 -7.91
N TRP A 223 -7.60 20.16 -6.71
CA TRP A 223 -8.40 20.19 -5.49
C TRP A 223 -9.46 21.30 -5.51
N LYS A 224 -9.08 22.50 -5.96
CA LYS A 224 -9.99 23.65 -6.00
C LYS A 224 -11.15 23.39 -6.96
N ASP A 225 -10.84 22.94 -8.18
CA ASP A 225 -11.82 22.62 -9.22
C ASP A 225 -12.77 21.52 -8.76
N TRP A 226 -12.21 20.45 -8.19
CA TRP A 226 -12.98 19.32 -7.67
C TRP A 226 -13.94 19.75 -6.54
N ARG A 227 -13.44 20.54 -5.57
CA ARG A 227 -14.22 21.01 -4.42
C ARG A 227 -15.36 21.92 -4.85
N GLU A 228 -15.12 22.85 -5.76
CA GLU A 228 -16.17 23.70 -6.32
C GLU A 228 -17.26 22.89 -7.03
N GLY A 229 -16.85 21.84 -7.78
CA GLY A 229 -17.77 20.90 -8.40
C GLY A 229 -18.63 20.15 -7.38
N MET A 230 -18.03 19.71 -6.28
CA MET A 230 -18.72 19.02 -5.20
C MET A 230 -19.73 19.91 -4.46
N ILE A 231 -19.36 21.14 -4.12
CA ILE A 231 -20.26 22.10 -3.47
C ILE A 231 -21.47 22.41 -4.37
N LYS A 232 -21.26 22.55 -5.69
CA LYS A 232 -22.37 22.77 -6.64
C LYS A 232 -23.35 21.58 -6.68
N LYS A 233 -22.85 20.35 -6.54
CA LYS A 233 -23.67 19.13 -6.50
C LYS A 233 -24.38 18.91 -5.16
N ASN A 234 -23.91 19.55 -4.08
CA ASN A 234 -24.48 19.43 -2.74
C ASN A 234 -24.52 20.81 -2.05
N PRO A 235 -25.45 21.70 -2.44
CA PRO A 235 -25.48 23.09 -1.98
C PRO A 235 -25.82 23.31 -0.50
N GLY A 236 -25.95 22.24 0.31
CA GLY A 236 -26.47 22.29 1.67
C GLY A 236 -27.96 22.06 1.72
#